data_AF-A0AA38LWL4-F1
#
_entry.id   AF-A0AA38LWL4-F1
#
_cell.length_a   1.000
_cell.length_b   1.000
_cell.length_c   1.000
_cell.angle_alpha   90.00
_cell.angle_beta   90.00
_cell.angle_gamma   90.00
#
_symmetry.space_group_name_H-M   'P 1'
#
loop_
_entity.id
_entity.type
_entity.pdbx_description
1 polymer ?
#
loop_
_entity_poly.entity_id
_entity_poly.type
_entity_poly.pdbx_seq_one_letter_code
_entity_poly.pdbx_strand_id
1 'polypeptide(L)'
;MKLFALLPLLASMATESGASPITKREVPQELSHKKYLTATQQSLQLNNPDKIQDPVFGLLGNAAAAAGAGSITNLDCLQQATADQAFTNAKAAGDVDGMTAALVYRSIERNTGKVGLKSVTCTEVAKNPEIAALKQHQDPASDGAAAENKAITLELARQIASVGGDPLTALDAGTFSPGDLNDNTGKGNTCDVADDAEGCIFTQNLLVPDATEAEITAAISAGGGAAAAPAAGNANANDAA
;
A
#
# COMPACT_ATOMS: atom_id res chain seq x y z
N MET A 1 -10.09 61.30 -52.12
CA MET A 1 -11.34 60.61 -52.53
C MET A 1 -10.95 59.31 -53.21
N LYS A 2 -11.35 58.16 -52.64
CA LYS A 2 -11.27 56.77 -53.16
C LYS A 2 -9.86 56.17 -53.39
N LEU A 3 -9.60 54.86 -53.30
CA LEU A 3 -10.17 53.68 -52.62
C LEU A 3 -9.24 52.49 -53.03
N PHE A 4 -8.77 51.70 -52.05
CA PHE A 4 -8.45 50.25 -52.09
C PHE A 4 -7.47 49.60 -53.11
N ALA A 5 -6.50 48.84 -52.57
CA ALA A 5 -6.26 47.39 -52.79
C ALA A 5 -5.14 46.91 -51.83
N LEU A 6 -5.37 46.04 -50.82
CA LEU A 6 -5.20 44.56 -50.78
C LEU A 6 -3.86 44.07 -51.38
N LEU A 7 -3.03 43.18 -50.80
CA LEU A 7 -2.91 42.42 -49.55
C LEU A 7 -1.47 41.75 -49.57
N PRO A 8 -1.14 40.72 -48.75
CA PRO A 8 -0.17 40.71 -47.65
C PRO A 8 1.25 40.19 -47.99
N LEU A 9 2.23 40.38 -47.08
CA LEU A 9 3.41 39.52 -47.03
C LEU A 9 3.58 38.98 -45.60
N LEU A 10 3.40 37.67 -45.48
CA LEU A 10 3.72 36.86 -44.30
C LEU A 10 5.23 36.91 -44.05
N ALA A 11 5.62 37.21 -42.82
CA ALA A 11 6.89 36.79 -42.25
C ALA A 11 6.59 35.99 -40.98
N SER A 12 6.77 34.68 -41.09
CA SER A 12 6.81 33.73 -39.99
C SER A 12 8.28 33.61 -39.55
N MET A 13 8.57 33.46 -38.25
CA MET A 13 9.64 32.60 -37.68
C MET A 13 9.84 32.90 -36.17
N ALA A 14 9.53 31.88 -35.36
CA ALA A 14 10.15 31.46 -34.10
C ALA A 14 10.15 32.39 -32.87
N THR A 15 9.33 32.01 -31.88
CA THR A 15 9.87 31.44 -30.62
C THR A 15 8.89 30.36 -30.14
N GLU A 16 9.18 29.12 -30.52
CA GLU A 16 8.62 27.97 -29.80
C GLU A 16 9.31 27.92 -28.44
N SER A 17 8.65 28.44 -27.41
CA SER A 17 8.94 27.99 -26.05
C SER A 17 8.43 26.56 -25.98
N GLY A 18 9.33 25.62 -26.26
CA GLY A 18 9.11 24.20 -26.02
C GLY A 18 8.95 23.96 -24.53
N ALA A 19 7.75 24.25 -24.01
CA ALA A 19 7.27 23.55 -22.84
C ALA A 19 7.13 22.10 -23.28
N SER A 20 8.17 21.29 -23.02
CA SER A 20 8.00 19.85 -23.00
C SER A 20 6.76 19.57 -22.16
N PRO A 21 5.76 18.84 -22.67
CA PRO A 21 4.77 18.30 -21.78
C PRO A 21 5.56 17.47 -20.79
N ILE A 22 5.51 17.85 -19.51
CA ILE A 22 5.75 16.90 -18.43
C ILE A 22 4.67 15.86 -18.69
N THR A 23 5.04 14.80 -19.40
CA THR A 23 4.27 13.58 -19.40
C THR A 23 4.24 13.22 -17.94
N LYS A 24 3.10 13.45 -17.29
CA LYS A 24 2.82 12.79 -16.04
C LYS A 24 3.05 11.32 -16.35
N ARG A 25 4.13 10.75 -15.83
CA ARG A 25 4.17 9.32 -15.65
C ARG A 25 3.14 9.06 -14.56
N GLU A 26 1.88 9.00 -14.98
CA GLU A 26 0.85 8.28 -14.24
C GLU A 26 1.32 6.84 -14.34
N VAL A 27 2.03 6.40 -13.31
CA VAL A 27 2.60 5.07 -13.28
C VAL A 27 1.41 4.12 -13.12
N PRO A 28 1.14 3.21 -14.08
CA PRO A 28 -0.21 2.68 -14.31
C PRO A 28 -0.68 1.56 -13.35
N GLN A 29 -0.32 1.60 -12.06
CA GLN A 29 -0.66 0.51 -11.12
C GLN A 29 -1.14 0.98 -9.73
N GLU A 30 -0.91 2.25 -9.39
CA GLU A 30 -0.98 2.73 -8.01
C GLU A 30 -2.39 3.03 -7.49
N LEU A 31 -3.40 3.07 -8.38
CA LEU A 31 -4.80 3.32 -7.99
C LEU A 31 -5.65 2.05 -7.97
N SER A 32 -5.04 0.88 -8.18
CA SER A 32 -5.72 -0.41 -8.13
C SER A 32 -6.53 -0.61 -6.83
N HIS A 33 -6.03 -0.07 -5.72
CA HIS A 33 -6.62 -0.16 -4.39
C HIS A 33 -7.21 1.17 -3.88
N LYS A 34 -7.75 2.03 -4.77
CA LYS A 34 -8.05 3.45 -4.51
C LYS A 34 -8.76 3.76 -3.18
N LYS A 35 -9.70 2.93 -2.73
CA LYS A 35 -10.39 3.12 -1.45
C LYS A 35 -9.42 3.22 -0.26
N TYR A 36 -8.38 2.40 -0.22
CA TYR A 36 -7.38 2.40 0.85
C TYR A 36 -6.38 3.55 0.74
N LEU A 37 -6.01 3.94 -0.48
CA LEU A 37 -5.22 5.17 -0.68
C LEU A 37 -5.97 6.39 -0.16
N THR A 38 -7.27 6.47 -0.46
CA THR A 38 -8.13 7.58 -0.04
C THR A 38 -8.30 7.62 1.47
N ALA A 39 -8.61 6.50 2.11
CA ALA A 39 -8.74 6.43 3.56
C ALA A 39 -7.41 6.72 4.28
N THR A 40 -6.30 6.14 3.81
CA THR A 40 -4.96 6.43 4.34
C THR A 40 -4.60 7.92 4.18
N GLN A 41 -4.96 8.53 3.05
CA GLN A 41 -4.74 9.95 2.80
C GLN A 41 -5.49 10.83 3.79
N GLN A 42 -6.75 10.49 4.09
CA GLN A 42 -7.56 11.21 5.06
C GLN A 42 -6.91 11.18 6.46
N SER A 43 -6.50 10.00 6.92
CA SER A 43 -5.80 9.86 8.21
C SER A 43 -4.44 10.55 8.21
N LEU A 44 -3.66 10.46 7.14
CA LEU A 44 -2.36 11.15 6.99
C LEU A 44 -2.52 12.67 7.14
N GLN A 45 -3.55 13.27 6.53
CA GLN A 45 -3.76 14.72 6.51
C GLN A 45 -4.13 15.32 7.87
N LEU A 46 -4.58 14.50 8.84
CA LEU A 46 -4.84 14.98 10.20
C LEU A 46 -3.59 15.57 10.86
N ASN A 47 -2.41 14.99 10.59
CA ASN A 47 -1.12 15.50 11.00
C ASN A 47 -0.01 14.90 10.13
N ASN A 48 0.55 15.69 9.22
CA ASN A 48 1.55 15.27 8.23
C ASN A 48 2.84 16.10 8.36
N PRO A 49 3.66 15.86 9.40
CA PRO A 49 4.86 16.65 9.66
C PRO A 49 5.89 16.52 8.53
N ASP A 50 5.93 15.36 7.87
CA ASP A 50 6.87 15.08 6.79
C ASP A 50 6.42 15.64 5.43
N LYS A 51 5.22 16.22 5.34
CA LYS A 51 4.67 16.80 4.11
C LYS A 51 4.64 15.80 2.94
N ILE A 52 4.36 14.53 3.23
CA ILE A 52 4.14 13.49 2.23
C ILE A 52 2.93 13.92 1.39
N GLN A 53 3.08 13.94 0.06
CA GLN A 53 2.10 14.59 -0.82
C GLN A 53 0.83 13.75 -0.96
N ASP A 54 0.99 12.47 -1.28
CA ASP A 54 -0.11 11.53 -1.47
C ASP A 54 0.37 10.09 -1.22
N PRO A 55 -0.40 9.20 -0.55
CA PRO A 55 -0.03 7.81 -0.34
C PRO A 55 0.31 7.03 -1.61
N VAL A 56 -0.20 7.46 -2.78
CA VAL A 56 0.12 6.86 -4.08
C VAL A 56 1.63 6.83 -4.33
N PHE A 57 2.37 7.83 -3.84
CA PHE A 57 3.81 7.89 -4.02
C PHE A 57 4.58 6.80 -3.27
N GLY A 58 4.02 6.27 -2.17
CA GLY A 58 4.62 5.16 -1.44
C GLY A 58 4.51 3.81 -2.17
N LEU A 59 3.54 3.67 -3.07
CA LEU A 59 3.35 2.45 -3.87
C LEU A 59 4.26 2.43 -5.11
N LEU A 60 4.77 3.60 -5.53
CA LEU A 60 5.68 3.74 -6.66
C LEU A 60 7.10 3.22 -6.38
N GLY A 61 7.80 2.87 -7.45
CA GLY A 61 9.26 2.75 -7.44
C GLY A 61 9.97 4.06 -7.07
N ASN A 62 11.15 3.96 -6.43
CA ASN A 62 11.81 5.09 -5.76
C ASN A 62 12.02 6.33 -6.63
N ALA A 63 12.29 6.17 -7.93
CA ALA A 63 12.48 7.30 -8.83
C ALA A 63 11.22 8.20 -8.92
N ALA A 64 10.03 7.60 -8.94
CA ALA A 64 8.77 8.35 -8.98
C ALA A 64 8.28 8.73 -7.57
N ALA A 65 8.54 7.87 -6.57
CA ALA A 65 8.24 8.14 -5.16
C ALA A 65 8.84 9.46 -4.66
N ALA A 66 10.05 9.80 -5.12
CA ALA A 66 10.77 11.03 -4.76
C ALA A 66 9.96 12.32 -4.99
N ALA A 67 9.05 12.34 -5.97
CA ALA A 67 8.24 13.52 -6.28
C ALA A 67 7.20 13.85 -5.20
N GLY A 68 6.83 12.87 -4.36
CA GLY A 68 5.83 13.04 -3.30
C GLY A 68 6.30 12.69 -1.90
N ALA A 69 7.59 12.38 -1.73
CA ALA A 69 8.14 11.88 -0.47
C ALA A 69 8.18 12.90 0.68
N GLY A 70 8.05 14.21 0.37
CA GLY A 70 8.19 15.25 1.39
C GLY A 70 9.61 15.27 1.98
N SER A 71 9.74 15.19 3.30
CA SER A 71 11.05 15.06 3.99
C SER A 71 11.55 13.63 4.13
N ILE A 72 10.80 12.62 3.69
CA ILE A 72 11.27 11.23 3.71
C ILE A 72 12.39 11.04 2.69
N THR A 73 13.57 10.63 3.16
CA THR A 73 14.76 10.45 2.33
C THR A 73 15.02 8.98 1.98
N ASN A 74 14.66 8.06 2.87
CA ASN A 74 14.70 6.63 2.58
C ASN A 74 13.44 6.20 1.83
N LEU A 75 13.51 6.24 0.51
CA LEU A 75 12.35 5.97 -0.36
C LEU A 75 11.91 4.51 -0.34
N ASP A 76 12.79 3.57 0.04
CA ASP A 76 12.40 2.18 0.29
C ASP A 76 11.42 2.06 1.46
N CYS A 77 11.43 3.06 2.35
CA CYS A 77 10.59 3.16 3.52
C CYS A 77 9.41 4.13 3.37
N LEU A 78 9.21 4.77 2.21
CA LEU A 78 8.15 5.78 2.06
C LEU A 78 6.74 5.23 2.34
N GLN A 79 6.43 4.03 1.83
CA GLN A 79 5.16 3.36 2.13
C GLN A 79 4.99 3.14 3.64
N GLN A 80 6.06 2.66 4.31
CA GLN A 80 6.02 2.41 5.74
C GLN A 80 5.83 3.70 6.54
N ALA A 81 6.59 4.75 6.22
CA ALA A 81 6.48 6.05 6.89
C ALA A 81 5.08 6.66 6.70
N THR A 82 4.52 6.55 5.49
CA THR A 82 3.16 7.01 5.18
C THR A 82 2.12 6.26 6.00
N ALA A 83 2.20 4.93 6.02
CA ALA A 83 1.29 4.07 6.77
C ALA A 83 1.40 4.31 8.28
N ASP A 84 2.62 4.45 8.80
CA ASP A 84 2.91 4.65 10.22
C ASP A 84 2.38 6.00 10.72
N GLN A 85 2.53 7.06 9.92
CA GLN A 85 1.97 8.37 10.26
C GLN A 85 0.43 8.38 10.18
N ALA A 86 -0.15 7.79 9.12
CA ALA A 86 -1.60 7.66 8.99
C ALA A 86 -2.22 6.85 10.13
N PHE A 87 -1.61 5.72 10.48
CA PHE A 87 -2.02 4.87 11.60
C PHE A 87 -1.92 5.60 12.93
N THR A 88 -0.81 6.33 13.19
CA THR A 88 -0.66 7.16 14.39
C THR A 88 -1.83 8.14 14.54
N ASN A 89 -2.20 8.80 13.44
CA ASN A 89 -3.27 9.79 13.44
C ASN A 89 -4.65 9.15 13.67
N ALA A 90 -4.94 8.05 12.96
CA ALA A 90 -6.19 7.31 13.14
C ALA A 90 -6.33 6.76 14.57
N LYS A 91 -5.25 6.21 15.12
CA LYS A 91 -5.19 5.72 16.51
C LYS A 91 -5.44 6.83 17.53
N ALA A 92 -4.86 8.02 17.31
CA ALA A 92 -5.12 9.18 18.16
C ALA A 92 -6.58 9.67 18.08
N ALA A 93 -7.26 9.45 16.95
CA ALA A 93 -8.67 9.77 16.76
C ALA A 93 -9.64 8.67 17.24
N GLY A 94 -9.14 7.47 17.59
CA GLY A 94 -9.99 6.31 17.87
C GLY A 94 -10.69 5.75 16.63
N ASP A 95 -10.14 6.01 15.45
CA ASP A 95 -10.70 5.63 14.15
C ASP A 95 -10.18 4.24 13.72
N VAL A 96 -10.97 3.21 13.99
CA VAL A 96 -10.63 1.81 13.67
C VAL A 96 -10.57 1.58 12.15
N ASP A 97 -11.43 2.24 11.38
CA ASP A 97 -11.43 2.11 9.93
C ASP A 97 -10.17 2.75 9.33
N GLY A 98 -9.77 3.93 9.83
CA GLY A 98 -8.52 4.58 9.46
C GLY A 98 -7.28 3.78 9.86
N MET A 99 -7.27 3.16 11.05
CA MET A 99 -6.19 2.24 11.47
C MET A 99 -6.11 1.04 10.53
N THR A 100 -7.25 0.41 10.23
CA THR A 100 -7.35 -0.73 9.32
C THR A 100 -6.87 -0.37 7.92
N ALA A 101 -7.28 0.78 7.39
CA ALA A 101 -6.87 1.24 6.07
C ALA A 101 -5.35 1.45 5.97
N ALA A 102 -4.72 2.01 7.00
CA ALA A 102 -3.27 2.19 7.04
C ALA A 102 -2.52 0.84 7.09
N LEU A 103 -3.05 -0.15 7.82
CA LEU A 103 -2.48 -1.51 7.87
C LEU A 103 -2.59 -2.22 6.50
N VAL A 104 -3.74 -2.13 5.85
CA VAL A 104 -3.93 -2.65 4.48
C VAL A 104 -2.97 -1.95 3.53
N TYR A 105 -2.93 -0.62 3.54
CA TYR A 105 -2.03 0.16 2.70
C TYR A 105 -0.55 -0.20 2.88
N ARG A 106 -0.10 -0.45 4.12
CA ARG A 106 1.28 -0.90 4.40
C ARG A 106 1.63 -2.20 3.69
N SER A 107 0.62 -3.04 3.50
CA SER A 107 0.75 -4.39 2.97
C SER A 107 0.59 -4.46 1.46
N ILE A 108 -0.01 -3.47 0.80
CA ILE A 108 -0.17 -3.49 -0.68
C ILE A 108 1.20 -3.58 -1.37
N GLU A 109 1.25 -4.33 -2.47
CA GLU A 109 2.43 -4.44 -3.34
C GLU A 109 2.90 -3.05 -3.83
N ARG A 110 4.22 -2.84 -3.82
CA ARG A 110 4.83 -1.68 -4.50
C ARG A 110 5.20 -2.03 -5.92
N ASN A 111 4.93 -1.12 -6.85
CA ASN A 111 5.30 -1.26 -8.24
C ASN A 111 6.82 -1.09 -8.43
N THR A 112 7.48 -2.19 -8.78
CA THR A 112 8.93 -2.22 -9.01
C THR A 112 9.33 -1.87 -10.46
N GLY A 113 8.35 -1.65 -11.34
CA GLY A 113 8.55 -1.35 -12.75
C GLY A 113 8.97 -2.53 -13.61
N LYS A 114 8.92 -3.76 -13.08
CA LYS A 114 9.26 -5.00 -13.81
C LYS A 114 8.51 -6.19 -13.22
N VAL A 115 7.87 -6.96 -14.10
CA VAL A 115 7.19 -8.22 -13.71
C VAL A 115 8.19 -9.20 -13.08
N GLY A 116 7.81 -9.75 -11.93
CA GLY A 116 8.61 -10.72 -11.15
C GLY A 116 9.81 -10.13 -10.43
N LEU A 117 9.94 -8.80 -10.37
CA LEU A 117 10.96 -8.15 -9.55
C LEU A 117 10.43 -7.91 -8.14
N LYS A 118 11.12 -8.50 -7.16
CA LYS A 118 10.83 -8.28 -5.73
C LYS A 118 11.02 -6.82 -5.33
N SER A 119 10.10 -6.34 -4.50
CA SER A 119 10.19 -5.03 -3.86
C SER A 119 11.26 -5.03 -2.79
N VAL A 120 12.04 -3.94 -2.72
CA VAL A 120 13.02 -3.73 -1.65
C VAL A 120 12.30 -3.58 -0.31
N THR A 121 12.74 -4.33 0.71
CA THR A 121 12.18 -4.22 2.06
C THR A 121 12.72 -2.99 2.76
N CYS A 122 11.83 -2.19 3.36
CA CYS A 122 12.22 -1.11 4.26
C CYS A 122 13.01 -1.67 5.47
N THR A 123 14.15 -1.05 5.79
CA THR A 123 15.03 -1.47 6.90
C THR A 123 14.85 -0.63 8.16
N GLU A 124 13.98 0.39 8.12
CA GLU A 124 13.68 1.22 9.28
C GLU A 124 12.59 0.59 10.14
N VAL A 125 12.55 0.98 11.41
CA VAL A 125 11.55 0.51 12.36
C VAL A 125 10.44 1.55 12.44
N ALA A 126 9.21 1.14 12.12
CA ALA A 126 8.03 1.97 12.32
C ALA A 126 7.79 2.26 13.81
N LYS A 127 7.20 3.41 14.11
CA LYS A 127 6.85 3.80 15.49
C LYS A 127 5.76 2.91 16.06
N ASN A 128 4.77 2.54 15.25
CA ASN A 128 3.67 1.67 15.69
C ASN A 128 4.06 0.21 15.49
N PRO A 129 3.98 -0.64 16.54
CA PRO A 129 4.31 -2.05 16.43
C PRO A 129 3.43 -2.79 15.41
N GLU A 130 2.18 -2.36 15.25
CA GLU A 130 1.25 -2.94 14.28
C GLU A 130 1.73 -2.73 12.84
N ILE A 131 2.32 -1.56 12.55
CA ILE A 131 2.91 -1.25 11.23
C ILE A 131 4.28 -1.91 11.08
N ALA A 132 5.07 -1.96 12.16
CA ALA A 132 6.40 -2.59 12.17
C ALA A 132 6.35 -4.11 11.93
N ALA A 133 5.24 -4.76 12.31
CA ALA A 133 5.02 -6.19 12.06
C ALA A 133 4.77 -6.52 10.58
N LEU A 134 4.37 -5.52 9.78
CA LEU A 134 3.94 -5.72 8.40
C LEU A 134 5.04 -5.46 7.38
N LYS A 135 4.87 -6.11 6.22
CA LYS A 135 5.65 -5.90 5.01
C LYS A 135 4.69 -5.74 3.84
N GLN A 136 5.18 -5.18 2.74
CA GLN A 136 4.44 -5.16 1.49
C GLN A 136 4.45 -6.53 0.81
N HIS A 137 3.34 -6.84 0.14
CA HIS A 137 3.26 -7.96 -0.81
C HIS A 137 4.34 -7.79 -1.90
N GLN A 138 4.78 -8.92 -2.42
CA GLN A 138 5.70 -9.01 -3.54
C GLN A 138 4.94 -9.20 -4.85
N ASP A 139 5.56 -8.81 -5.95
CA ASP A 139 5.04 -9.10 -7.29
C ASP A 139 4.74 -10.60 -7.41
N PRO A 140 3.50 -10.98 -7.77
CA PRO A 140 3.04 -12.37 -7.75
C PRO A 140 3.78 -13.30 -8.72
N ALA A 141 4.49 -12.76 -9.72
CA ALA A 141 5.36 -13.53 -10.61
C ALA A 141 6.77 -13.74 -10.05
N SER A 142 7.10 -13.16 -8.89
CA SER A 142 8.42 -13.34 -8.25
C SER A 142 8.55 -14.72 -7.61
N ASP A 143 9.78 -15.25 -7.57
CA ASP A 143 10.07 -16.52 -6.91
C ASP A 143 9.67 -16.49 -5.41
N GLY A 144 8.76 -17.40 -5.05
CA GLY A 144 8.26 -17.56 -3.69
C GLY A 144 7.18 -16.55 -3.26
N ALA A 145 6.71 -15.68 -4.16
CA ALA A 145 5.73 -14.63 -3.83
C ALA A 145 4.45 -15.20 -3.20
N ALA A 146 3.88 -16.27 -3.73
CA ALA A 146 2.63 -16.85 -3.19
C ALA A 146 2.72 -17.24 -1.70
N ALA A 147 3.86 -17.79 -1.26
CA ALA A 147 4.04 -18.17 0.14
C ALA A 147 4.32 -16.93 1.03
N GLU A 148 5.09 -15.97 0.51
CA GLU A 148 5.44 -14.73 1.20
C GLU A 148 4.21 -13.82 1.38
N ASN A 149 3.45 -13.62 0.30
CA ASN A 149 2.21 -12.85 0.28
C ASN A 149 1.17 -13.44 1.23
N LYS A 150 0.95 -14.76 1.20
CA LYS A 150 0.10 -15.43 2.19
C LYS A 150 0.52 -15.13 3.62
N ALA A 151 1.82 -15.21 3.93
CA ALA A 151 2.31 -14.91 5.28
C ALA A 151 2.04 -13.45 5.67
N ILE A 152 2.18 -12.52 4.73
CA ILE A 152 1.85 -11.10 4.92
C ILE A 152 0.35 -10.93 5.18
N THR A 153 -0.53 -11.54 4.38
CA THR A 153 -1.99 -11.47 4.59
C THR A 153 -2.40 -12.00 5.95
N LEU A 154 -1.83 -13.12 6.39
CA LEU A 154 -2.15 -13.69 7.70
C LEU A 154 -1.64 -12.82 8.85
N GLU A 155 -0.48 -12.16 8.69
CA GLU A 155 -0.01 -11.20 9.69
C GLU A 155 -0.85 -9.93 9.70
N LEU A 156 -1.23 -9.41 8.53
CA LEU A 156 -2.16 -8.30 8.39
C LEU A 156 -3.48 -8.57 9.10
N ALA A 157 -4.06 -9.78 8.93
CA ALA A 157 -5.28 -10.15 9.63
C ALA A 157 -5.14 -10.10 11.16
N ARG A 158 -3.98 -10.53 11.71
CA ARG A 158 -3.70 -10.42 13.16
C ARG A 158 -3.63 -8.96 13.60
N GLN A 159 -2.97 -8.11 12.82
CA GLN A 159 -2.84 -6.70 13.15
C GLN A 159 -4.19 -5.96 13.08
N ILE A 160 -5.01 -6.25 12.07
CA ILE A 160 -6.38 -5.70 11.96
C ILE A 160 -7.23 -6.16 13.16
N ALA A 161 -7.18 -7.45 13.52
CA ALA A 161 -7.88 -7.96 14.69
C ALA A 161 -7.44 -7.25 15.99
N SER A 162 -6.14 -6.98 16.13
CA SER A 162 -5.57 -6.37 17.34
C SER A 162 -6.04 -4.94 17.60
N VAL A 163 -6.45 -4.22 16.53
CA VAL A 163 -7.00 -2.86 16.62
C VAL A 163 -8.54 -2.83 16.62
N GLY A 164 -9.17 -4.01 16.61
CA GLY A 164 -10.64 -4.15 16.65
C GLY A 164 -11.34 -4.09 15.29
N GLY A 165 -10.59 -4.15 14.18
CA GLY A 165 -11.17 -4.22 12.83
C GLY A 165 -11.59 -5.64 12.42
N ASP A 166 -12.27 -5.77 11.27
CA ASP A 166 -12.61 -7.07 10.69
C ASP A 166 -11.38 -7.72 10.03
N PRO A 167 -10.87 -8.84 10.56
CA PRO A 167 -9.67 -9.47 10.05
C PRO A 167 -9.78 -9.99 8.61
N LEU A 168 -10.99 -10.24 8.10
CA LEU A 168 -11.20 -10.63 6.70
C LEU A 168 -10.85 -9.50 5.72
N THR A 169 -10.82 -8.25 6.19
CA THR A 169 -10.35 -7.09 5.41
C THR A 169 -8.90 -7.24 4.97
N ALA A 170 -8.11 -8.14 5.58
CA ALA A 170 -6.76 -8.45 5.13
C ALA A 170 -6.70 -8.99 3.70
N LEU A 171 -7.76 -9.67 3.22
CA LEU A 171 -7.83 -10.19 1.86
C LEU A 171 -7.78 -9.09 0.80
N ASP A 172 -8.20 -7.88 1.15
CA ASP A 172 -8.21 -6.74 0.25
C ASP A 172 -6.80 -6.18 -0.04
N ALA A 173 -5.76 -6.66 0.66
CA ALA A 173 -4.37 -6.37 0.31
C ALA A 173 -3.80 -7.28 -0.79
N GLY A 174 -4.61 -8.22 -1.30
CA GLY A 174 -4.20 -9.20 -2.27
C GLY A 174 -3.71 -8.61 -3.58
N THR A 175 -3.01 -9.43 -4.36
CA THR A 175 -2.38 -9.01 -5.63
C THR A 175 -3.18 -9.46 -6.85
N PHE A 176 -2.69 -9.11 -8.04
CA PHE A 176 -3.22 -9.62 -9.30
C PHE A 176 -2.75 -11.06 -9.56
N SER A 177 -3.30 -11.71 -10.59
CA SER A 177 -2.69 -12.96 -11.09
C SER A 177 -1.25 -12.71 -11.58
N PRO A 178 -0.30 -13.66 -11.42
CA PRO A 178 1.08 -13.52 -11.90
C PRO A 178 1.15 -13.11 -13.38
N GLY A 179 1.97 -12.10 -13.68
CA GLY A 179 2.24 -11.65 -15.05
C GLY A 179 3.25 -12.53 -15.81
N ASP A 180 3.46 -12.23 -17.10
CA ASP A 180 4.51 -12.86 -17.91
C ASP A 180 5.87 -12.21 -17.60
N LEU A 181 6.87 -13.01 -17.21
CA LEU A 181 8.24 -12.56 -16.95
C LEU A 181 8.93 -11.97 -18.20
N ASN A 182 8.41 -12.24 -19.39
CA ASN A 182 8.89 -11.67 -20.65
C ASN A 182 8.18 -10.35 -21.02
N ASP A 183 7.28 -9.85 -20.18
CA ASP A 183 6.62 -8.55 -20.38
C ASP A 183 7.61 -7.40 -20.17
N ASN A 184 8.05 -6.83 -21.29
CA ASN A 184 8.96 -5.67 -21.30
C ASN A 184 8.28 -4.35 -20.95
N THR A 185 6.95 -4.31 -20.81
CA THR A 185 6.22 -3.11 -20.38
C THR A 185 6.25 -2.92 -18.87
N GLY A 186 6.51 -4.01 -18.12
CA GLY A 186 6.45 -4.02 -16.66
C GLY A 186 5.03 -3.89 -16.10
N LYS A 187 3.99 -3.96 -16.95
CA LYS A 187 2.60 -3.74 -16.55
C LYS A 187 2.00 -4.98 -15.89
N GLY A 188 2.34 -6.19 -16.34
CA GLY A 188 1.68 -7.40 -15.84
C GLY A 188 0.17 -7.37 -16.05
N ASN A 189 -0.58 -8.02 -15.15
CA ASN A 189 -2.05 -8.11 -15.22
C ASN A 189 -2.78 -6.96 -14.49
N THR A 190 -2.08 -5.86 -14.21
CA THR A 190 -2.62 -4.78 -13.38
C THR A 190 -3.63 -3.92 -14.11
N CYS A 191 -4.40 -3.17 -13.32
CA CYS A 191 -5.31 -2.13 -13.78
C CYS A 191 -4.97 -0.80 -13.10
N ASP A 192 -5.36 0.31 -13.74
CA ASP A 192 -5.27 1.65 -13.17
C ASP A 192 -6.33 2.54 -13.81
N VAL A 193 -7.36 2.84 -13.04
CA VAL A 193 -8.53 3.60 -13.49
C VAL A 193 -8.70 4.79 -12.56
N ALA A 194 -8.35 5.98 -13.03
CA ALA A 194 -8.28 7.19 -12.22
C ALA A 194 -9.63 7.57 -11.56
N ASP A 195 -10.73 7.33 -12.27
CA ASP A 195 -12.08 7.68 -11.83
C ASP A 195 -12.80 6.55 -11.07
N ASP A 196 -12.10 5.45 -10.77
CA ASP A 196 -12.63 4.36 -9.96
C ASP A 196 -12.32 4.60 -8.47
N ALA A 197 -13.32 5.08 -7.73
CA ALA A 197 -13.18 5.41 -6.32
C ALA A 197 -12.94 4.18 -5.42
N GLU A 198 -13.40 2.99 -5.83
CA GLU A 198 -13.19 1.76 -5.07
C GLU A 198 -11.79 1.20 -5.34
N GLY A 199 -11.39 1.25 -6.61
CA GLY A 199 -10.15 0.68 -7.11
C GLY A 199 -10.45 -0.45 -8.07
N CYS A 200 -9.82 -0.39 -9.24
CA CYS A 200 -10.14 -1.28 -10.35
C CYS A 200 -9.88 -2.76 -10.05
N ILE A 201 -9.03 -3.09 -9.07
CA ILE A 201 -8.80 -4.49 -8.68
C ILE A 201 -10.08 -5.12 -8.12
N PHE A 202 -10.89 -4.32 -7.43
CA PHE A 202 -12.16 -4.75 -6.84
C PHE A 202 -13.27 -4.72 -7.87
N THR A 203 -13.47 -3.58 -8.56
CA THR A 203 -14.60 -3.39 -9.48
C THR A 203 -14.54 -4.31 -10.71
N GLN A 204 -13.34 -4.70 -11.13
CA GLN A 204 -13.13 -5.62 -12.25
C GLN A 204 -12.90 -7.07 -11.78
N ASN A 205 -13.00 -7.35 -10.48
CA ASN A 205 -12.79 -8.68 -9.89
C ASN A 205 -11.43 -9.30 -10.28
N LEU A 206 -10.36 -8.51 -10.21
CA LEU A 206 -9.00 -8.92 -10.56
C LEU A 206 -8.18 -9.36 -9.35
N LEU A 207 -8.67 -9.12 -8.14
CA LEU A 207 -8.01 -9.51 -6.89
C LEU A 207 -7.90 -11.03 -6.80
N VAL A 208 -6.69 -11.51 -6.53
CA VAL A 208 -6.42 -12.89 -6.17
C VAL A 208 -6.15 -12.95 -4.67
N PRO A 209 -7.02 -13.61 -3.88
CA PRO A 209 -6.82 -13.71 -2.44
C PRO A 209 -5.61 -14.61 -2.15
N ASP A 210 -4.66 -14.09 -1.37
CA ASP A 210 -3.43 -14.80 -0.98
C ASP A 210 -3.67 -15.82 0.15
N ALA A 211 -4.82 -15.75 0.84
CA ALA A 211 -5.25 -16.66 1.88
C ALA A 211 -6.76 -16.94 1.79
N THR A 212 -7.21 -17.99 2.46
CA THR A 212 -8.63 -18.29 2.65
C THR A 212 -9.14 -17.72 3.97
N GLU A 213 -10.46 -17.49 4.07
CA GLU A 213 -11.10 -17.08 5.33
C GLU A 213 -10.82 -18.05 6.49
N ALA A 214 -10.74 -19.35 6.20
CA ALA A 214 -10.42 -20.38 7.18
C ALA A 214 -8.98 -20.25 7.70
N GLU A 215 -8.01 -19.97 6.81
CA GLU A 215 -6.62 -19.71 7.21
C GLU A 215 -6.51 -18.43 8.04
N ILE A 216 -7.25 -17.37 7.69
CA ILE A 216 -7.32 -16.13 8.47
C ILE A 216 -7.87 -16.40 9.87
N THR A 217 -9.02 -17.09 9.96
CA THR A 217 -9.66 -17.43 11.24
C THR A 217 -8.71 -18.26 12.12
N ALA A 218 -7.99 -19.21 11.54
CA ALA A 218 -6.99 -20.01 12.25
C ALA A 218 -5.81 -19.16 12.74
N ALA A 219 -5.32 -18.23 11.92
CA ALA A 219 -4.19 -17.35 12.25
C ALA A 219 -4.48 -16.43 13.44
N ILE A 220 -5.72 -15.93 13.55
CA ILE A 220 -6.16 -15.06 14.66
C ILE A 220 -6.37 -15.89 15.93
N SER A 221 -6.98 -17.07 15.80
CA SER A 221 -7.21 -17.98 16.94
C SER A 221 -5.89 -18.44 17.58
N ALA A 222 -4.85 -18.66 16.78
CA ALA A 222 -3.51 -18.97 17.27
C ALA A 222 -2.83 -17.79 17.99
N GLY A 223 -3.14 -16.55 17.60
CA GLY A 223 -2.63 -15.33 18.22
C GLY A 223 -3.26 -14.99 19.58
N GLY A 224 -4.45 -15.53 19.87
CA GLY A 224 -5.14 -15.39 21.17
C GLY A 224 -4.66 -16.37 22.25
N GLY A 225 -3.69 -17.24 21.94
CA GLY A 225 -3.23 -18.34 22.78
C GLY A 225 -2.08 -17.99 23.73
N ALA A 226 -2.19 -16.92 24.51
CA ALA A 226 -1.41 -16.73 25.73
C ALA A 226 -2.35 -16.57 26.94
N ALA A 227 -3.35 -17.45 27.05
CA ALA A 227 -4.03 -17.67 28.32
C ALA A 227 -3.09 -18.49 29.22
N ALA A 228 -2.75 -17.93 30.37
CA ALA A 228 -1.91 -18.53 31.39
C ALA A 228 -2.27 -20.01 31.63
N ALA A 229 -1.26 -20.88 31.61
CA ALA A 229 -1.40 -22.21 32.18
C ALA A 229 -1.85 -22.06 33.65
N PRO A 230 -2.88 -22.80 34.11
CA PRO A 230 -3.19 -22.80 35.53
C PRO A 230 -1.99 -23.37 36.28
N ALA A 231 -1.47 -22.58 37.23
CA ALA A 231 -0.44 -23.04 38.15
C ALA A 231 -0.93 -24.32 38.83
N ALA A 232 -0.27 -25.45 38.56
CA ALA A 232 -0.46 -26.67 39.32
C ALA A 232 -0.07 -26.38 40.78
N GLY A 233 -1.07 -26.28 41.65
CA GLY A 233 -0.89 -26.10 43.08
C GLY A 233 -0.12 -27.29 43.66
N ASN A 234 1.14 -27.04 44.01
CA ASN A 234 1.98 -28.00 44.71
C ASN A 234 1.57 -28.02 46.20
N ALA A 235 0.48 -28.73 46.51
CA ALA A 235 0.11 -29.02 47.89
C ALA A 235 1.02 -30.14 48.42
N ASN A 236 2.12 -29.72 49.05
CA ASN A 236 2.95 -30.57 49.88
C ASN A 236 2.08 -31.20 50.98
N ALA A 237 1.95 -32.52 50.94
CA ALA A 237 1.60 -33.31 52.10
C ALA A 237 2.80 -33.29 53.07
N ASN A 238 2.60 -32.80 54.30
CA ASN A 238 3.22 -33.39 55.49
C ASN A 238 2.60 -32.88 56.80
N ASP A 239 2.34 -33.87 57.65
CA ASP A 239 2.12 -33.90 59.11
C ASP A 239 0.82 -33.35 59.72
N ALA A 240 0.00 -34.27 60.27
CA ALA A 240 0.02 -34.56 61.71
C ALA A 240 -0.81 -35.82 62.10
N ALA A 241 -0.24 -36.59 63.03
CA ALA A 241 -0.77 -37.70 63.85
C ALA A 241 -0.65 -39.14 63.32
#